data_AF-A0A522XMJ6-F1
#
_entry.id   AF-A0A522XMJ6-F1
#
_cell.length_a   1.000
_cell.length_b   1.000
_cell.length_c   1.000
_cell.angle_alpha   90.00
_cell.angle_beta   90.00
_cell.angle_gamma   90.00
#
_symmetry.space_group_name_H-M   'P 1'
#
loop_
_entity.id
_entity.type
_entity.pdbx_description
1 polymer ?
#
loop_
_entity_poly.entity_id
_entity_poly.type
_entity_poly.pdbx_seq_one_letter_code
_entity_poly.pdbx_strand_id
1 'polypeptide(L)'
;MGIMGDILDVAMEGGRQGTIVSAISRRANLSHYAVIEKCEKLSSAGLVESVRTDKNRLYTITEKGLQFVQEFRRFQSVLDSMNLRY
;
A
#
# COMPACT_ATOMS: atom_id res chain seq x y z
N MET A 1 4.28 3.12 9.88
CA MET A 1 3.19 2.97 8.89
C MET A 1 2.47 1.63 8.99
N GLY A 2 3.08 0.59 9.60
CA GLY A 2 2.48 -0.74 9.63
C GLY A 2 2.43 -1.33 8.22
N ILE A 3 2.14 -2.62 8.13
CA ILE A 3 2.26 -3.36 6.86
C ILE A 3 1.44 -2.72 5.72
N MET A 4 0.28 -2.15 6.02
CA MET A 4 -0.59 -1.53 5.01
C MET A 4 -0.05 -0.18 4.52
N GLY A 5 0.52 0.63 5.40
CA GLY A 5 1.16 1.87 5.01
C GLY A 5 2.43 1.60 4.20
N ASP A 6 3.21 0.57 4.55
CA ASP A 6 4.41 0.18 3.79
C ASP A 6 4.05 -0.26 2.35
N ILE A 7 2.96 -1.01 2.17
CA ILE A 7 2.48 -1.41 0.83
C ILE A 7 2.00 -0.18 0.04
N LEU A 8 1.26 0.73 0.68
CA LEU A 8 0.74 1.93 0.02
C LEU A 8 1.86 2.92 -0.36
N ASP A 9 2.86 3.12 0.49
CA ASP A 9 4.02 3.95 0.19
C ASP A 9 4.79 3.41 -1.02
N VAL A 10 4.95 2.09 -1.12
CA VAL A 10 5.60 1.44 -2.28
C VAL A 10 4.76 1.55 -3.56
N ALA A 11 3.44 1.47 -3.44
CA ALA A 11 2.54 1.69 -4.58
C ALA A 11 2.56 3.17 -5.04
N MET A 12 2.70 4.12 -4.10
CA MET A 12 2.84 5.54 -4.41
C MET A 12 4.14 5.84 -5.16
N GLU A 13 5.26 5.25 -4.74
CA GLU A 13 6.56 5.46 -5.39
C GLU A 13 6.61 4.94 -6.84
N GLY A 14 5.89 3.84 -7.13
CA GLY A 14 5.73 3.35 -8.51
C GLY A 14 4.89 4.27 -9.39
N GLY A 15 4.16 5.20 -8.79
CA GLY A 15 3.34 6.18 -9.49
C GLY A 15 2.43 5.56 -10.55
N ARG A 16 2.30 6.21 -11.70
CA ARG A 16 1.48 5.72 -12.84
C ARG A 16 2.02 4.44 -13.50
N GLN A 17 3.28 4.08 -13.28
CA GLN A 17 3.87 2.86 -13.85
C GLN A 17 3.46 1.61 -13.05
N GLY A 18 2.97 1.80 -11.82
CA GLY A 18 2.62 0.73 -10.91
C GLY A 18 3.85 -0.01 -10.38
N THR A 19 3.66 -0.77 -9.31
CA THR A 19 4.73 -1.54 -8.67
C THR A 19 4.43 -3.03 -8.73
N ILE A 20 5.42 -3.84 -9.09
CA ILE A 20 5.30 -5.30 -9.10
C ILE A 20 5.28 -5.87 -7.68
N VAL A 21 4.52 -6.96 -7.48
CA VAL A 21 4.39 -7.66 -6.19
C VAL A 21 5.75 -7.98 -5.54
N SER A 22 6.74 -8.39 -6.31
CA SER A 22 8.06 -8.75 -5.79
C SER A 22 8.81 -7.56 -5.17
N ALA A 23 8.62 -6.35 -5.72
CA ALA A 23 9.19 -5.13 -5.15
C ALA A 23 8.46 -4.75 -3.84
N ILE A 24 7.13 -4.89 -3.80
CA ILE A 24 6.33 -4.68 -2.58
C ILE A 24 6.74 -5.67 -1.48
N SER A 25 6.89 -6.95 -1.82
CA SER A 25 7.32 -8.01 -0.89
C SER A 25 8.67 -7.73 -0.26
N ARG A 26 9.67 -7.34 -1.07
CA ARG A 26 11.00 -7.01 -0.56
C ARG A 26 10.98 -5.82 0.39
N ARG A 27 10.15 -4.80 0.09
CA ARG A 27 10.14 -3.54 0.82
C ARG A 27 9.26 -3.54 2.06
N ALA A 28 8.10 -4.22 2.01
CA ALA A 28 7.25 -4.45 3.17
C ALA A 28 7.76 -5.59 4.08
N ASN A 29 8.87 -6.25 3.69
CA ASN A 29 9.43 -7.41 4.39
C ASN A 29 8.39 -8.52 4.64
N LEU A 30 7.61 -8.83 3.61
CA LEU A 30 6.56 -9.84 3.65
C LEU A 30 6.83 -10.94 2.65
N SER A 31 6.35 -12.15 2.96
CA SER A 31 6.33 -13.23 1.96
C SER A 31 5.43 -12.85 0.78
N HIS A 32 5.75 -13.40 -0.40
CA HIS A 32 5.02 -13.12 -1.63
C HIS A 32 3.50 -13.35 -1.50
N TYR A 33 3.09 -14.45 -0.88
CA TYR A 33 1.68 -14.76 -0.64
C TYR A 33 1.01 -13.77 0.32
N ALA A 34 1.69 -13.37 1.39
CA ALA A 34 1.15 -12.39 2.34
C ALA A 34 0.93 -11.02 1.69
N VAL A 35 1.82 -10.61 0.77
CA VAL A 35 1.61 -9.39 -0.03
C VAL A 35 0.42 -9.53 -0.94
N ILE A 36 0.29 -10.63 -1.67
CA ILE A 36 -0.84 -10.84 -2.58
C ILE A 36 -2.17 -10.70 -1.83
N GLU A 37 -2.32 -11.40 -0.70
CA GLU A 37 -3.54 -11.35 0.11
C GLU A 37 -3.87 -9.91 0.57
N LYS A 38 -2.85 -9.15 1.01
CA LYS A 38 -3.04 -7.76 1.45
C LYS A 38 -3.34 -6.82 0.30
N CYS A 39 -2.65 -6.96 -0.83
CA CYS A 39 -2.90 -6.18 -2.03
C CYS A 39 -4.29 -6.47 -2.62
N GLU A 40 -4.79 -7.70 -2.49
CA GLU A 40 -6.18 -8.03 -2.84
C GLU A 40 -7.18 -7.33 -1.91
N LYS A 41 -6.94 -7.30 -0.60
CA LYS A 41 -7.77 -6.52 0.34
C LYS A 41 -7.78 -5.03 0.00
N LEU A 42 -6.60 -4.46 -0.28
CA LEU A 42 -6.46 -3.06 -0.70
C LEU A 42 -7.20 -2.79 -2.02
N SER A 43 -7.16 -3.74 -2.95
CA SER A 43 -7.84 -3.61 -4.25
C SER A 43 -9.35 -3.72 -4.12
N SER A 44 -9.85 -4.67 -3.32
CA SER A 44 -11.28 -4.76 -2.96
C SER A 44 -11.79 -3.52 -2.22
N ALA A 45 -10.94 -2.84 -1.45
CA ALA A 45 -11.25 -1.57 -0.80
C ALA A 45 -11.17 -0.35 -1.75
N GLY A 46 -10.70 -0.54 -2.98
CA GLY A 46 -10.52 0.52 -3.99
C GLY A 46 -9.34 1.46 -3.69
N LEU A 47 -8.39 1.05 -2.85
CA LEU A 47 -7.21 1.84 -2.51
C LEU A 47 -6.06 1.64 -3.51
N VAL A 48 -6.03 0.48 -4.17
CA VAL A 48 -5.09 0.18 -5.26
C VAL A 48 -5.83 -0.51 -6.41
N GLU A 49 -5.39 -0.27 -7.62
CA GLU A 49 -5.78 -1.05 -8.80
C GLU A 49 -4.74 -2.13 -9.05
N SER A 50 -5.18 -3.28 -9.56
CA SER A 50 -4.29 -4.36 -9.96
C SER A 50 -4.42 -4.61 -11.45
N VAL A 51 -3.29 -4.60 -12.16
CA VAL A 51 -3.22 -4.96 -13.58
C VAL A 51 -2.41 -6.24 -13.71
N ARG A 52 -3.00 -7.27 -14.31
CA ARG A 52 -2.27 -8.48 -14.69
C ARG A 52 -1.62 -8.27 -16.06
N THR A 53 -0.33 -8.50 -16.12
CA THR A 53 0.45 -8.65 -17.36
C THR A 53 0.82 -10.12 -17.51
N ASP A 54 1.29 -10.53 -18.70
CA ASP A 54 1.62 -11.93 -19.01
C ASP A 54 2.62 -12.57 -18.03
N LYS A 55 3.43 -11.76 -17.34
CA LYS A 55 4.48 -12.24 -16.42
C LYS A 55 4.32 -11.76 -14.98
N ASN A 56 3.65 -10.63 -14.76
CA ASN A 56 3.63 -9.95 -13.46
C ASN A 56 2.25 -9.37 -13.11
N ARG A 57 2.00 -9.20 -11.81
CA ARG A 57 0.89 -8.40 -11.29
C ARG A 57 1.42 -7.05 -10.83
N LEU A 58 0.92 -5.99 -11.44
CA LEU A 58 1.23 -4.61 -11.12
C LEU A 58 0.14 -4.06 -10.21
N TYR A 59 0.54 -3.25 -9.23
CA TYR A 59 -0.36 -2.53 -8.36
C TYR A 59 -0.11 -1.03 -8.44
N THR A 60 -1.16 -0.26 -8.67
CA THR A 60 -1.10 1.20 -8.79
C THR A 60 -2.02 1.81 -7.75
N ILE A 61 -1.56 2.85 -7.04
CA ILE A 61 -2.43 3.52 -6.06
C ILE A 61 -3.54 4.31 -6.77
N THR A 62 -4.76 4.25 -6.24
CA THR A 62 -5.88 5.05 -6.73
C THR A 62 -5.89 6.43 -6.09
N GLU A 63 -6.71 7.35 -6.60
CA GLU A 63 -6.96 8.64 -5.94
C GLU A 63 -7.51 8.46 -4.51
N LYS A 64 -8.44 7.51 -4.32
CA LYS A 64 -8.94 7.13 -3.00
C LYS A 64 -7.83 6.62 -2.08
N GLY A 65 -6.91 5.81 -2.63
CA GLY A 65 -5.72 5.35 -1.91
C GLY A 65 -4.83 6.49 -1.43
N LEU A 66 -4.58 7.48 -2.29
CA LEU A 66 -3.80 8.67 -1.94
C LEU A 66 -4.45 9.48 -0.83
N GLN A 67 -5.77 9.72 -0.92
CA GLN A 67 -6.52 10.42 0.13
C GLN A 67 -6.47 9.65 1.45
N PHE A 68 -6.63 8.32 1.42
CA PHE A 68 -6.52 7.49 2.60
C PHE A 68 -5.15 7.61 3.28
N VAL A 69 -4.05 7.58 2.51
CA VAL A 69 -2.69 7.74 3.07
C VAL A 69 -2.53 9.10 3.75
N GLN A 70 -3.05 10.18 3.15
CA GLN A 70 -2.98 11.52 3.75
C GLN A 70 -3.74 11.59 5.07
N GLU A 71 -4.98 11.12 5.11
CA GLU A 71 -5.80 11.12 6.33
C GLU A 71 -5.22 10.19 7.40
N PHE A 72 -4.64 9.05 7.00
CA PHE A 72 -3.98 8.14 7.93
C PHE A 72 -2.74 8.78 8.57
N ARG A 73 -1.90 9.46 7.78
CA ARG A 73 -0.74 10.22 8.30
C ARG A 73 -1.18 11.34 9.24
N ARG A 74 -2.27 12.05 8.91
CA ARG A 74 -2.86 13.06 9.78
C ARG A 74 -3.32 12.46 11.11
N PHE A 75 -4.01 11.33 11.06
CA PHE A 75 -4.44 10.60 12.25
C PHE A 75 -3.25 10.15 13.12
N GLN A 76 -2.17 9.66 12.51
CA GLN A 76 -0.94 9.30 13.24
C GLN A 76 -0.34 10.51 13.96
N SER A 77 -0.26 11.67 13.29
CA SER A 77 0.21 12.90 13.93
C SER A 77 -0.65 13.29 15.14
N VAL A 78 -1.96 13.01 15.11
CA VAL A 78 -2.85 13.22 16.26
C VAL A 78 -2.53 12.24 17.39
N LEU A 79 -2.37 10.95 17.09
CA LEU A 79 -1.98 9.95 18.09
C LEU A 79 -0.65 10.27 18.76
N ASP A 80 0.35 10.68 17.96
CA ASP A 80 1.66 11.10 18.46
C ASP A 80 1.54 12.31 19.39
N SER A 81 0.69 13.30 19.06
CA SER A 81 0.45 14.46 19.92
C SER A 81 -0.21 14.09 21.26
N MET A 82 -0.92 12.96 21.32
CA MET A 82 -1.56 12.43 22.52
C MET A 82 -0.65 11.45 23.28
N ASN A 83 0.58 11.22 22.80
CA ASN A 83 1.52 10.24 23.35
C ASN A 83 0.97 8.79 23.36
N LEU A 84 0.02 8.51 22.47
CA LEU A 84 -0.57 7.19 22.27
C LEU A 84 0.22 6.47 21.17
N ARG A 85 1.32 5.79 21.54
CA ARG A 85 2.07 4.98 20.58
C ARG A 85 1.36 3.64 20.36
N TYR A 86 1.16 3.29 19.08
CA TYR A 86 0.66 2.00 18.59
C TYR A 86 1.66 1.39 17.61
#